data_AF-A0A950KU21-F1
#
_entry.id   AF-A0A950KU21-F1
#
_cell.length_a   1.000
_cell.length_b   1.000
_cell.length_c   1.000
_cell.angle_alpha   90.00
_cell.angle_beta   90.00
_cell.angle_gamma   90.00
#
_symmetry.space_group_name_H-M   'P 1'
#
loop_
_entity.id
_entity.type
_entity.pdbx_description
1 polymer ?
#
loop_
_entity_poly.entity_id
_entity_poly.type
_entity_poly.pdbx_seq_one_letter_code
_entity_poly.pdbx_strand_id
1 'polypeptide(L)'
;PYLLKDARFGYRMGDAQALDAMINDGLRNPFSGKHMAQEASEVAAELELTRPDMDRWALRSHELAVKATDEARLPEEIVPVTVKERKAEKTVEIDEGPRRDSSLEQLAKLPPIFLENGSHTAGNSPGVNDGAGALVLSSDEWARRNDRHALATIVAQAAVADDFPYLARTPARAALKALEKAGLDAQDVDLWEINEAFASVVLNSIRMLGIDENRVNVNGGAIALGHPIGASGARILGSLVLELRRRGGGLGCAAICSGGGQGDALIVEVNGR
;
A
#
# COMPACT_ATOMS: atom_id res chain seq x y z
N PRO A 1 11.83 -17.99 -1.10
CA PRO A 1 12.62 -19.15 -1.60
C PRO A 1 14.02 -18.68 -1.98
N TYR A 2 15.04 -19.56 -1.98
CA TYR A 2 16.40 -19.18 -2.39
C TYR A 2 16.71 -19.60 -3.84
N LEU A 3 17.37 -18.73 -4.59
CA LEU A 3 17.76 -18.91 -5.99
C LEU A 3 19.26 -19.15 -6.11
N LEU A 4 19.65 -20.14 -6.91
CA LEU A 4 21.03 -20.42 -7.31
C LEU A 4 21.17 -20.19 -8.81
N LYS A 5 21.68 -19.01 -9.19
CA LYS A 5 21.65 -18.52 -10.59
C LYS A 5 22.32 -19.46 -11.59
N ASP A 6 23.45 -20.07 -11.23
CA ASP A 6 24.24 -20.88 -12.16
C ASP A 6 24.04 -22.38 -11.97
N ALA A 7 23.18 -22.81 -11.03
CA ALA A 7 22.93 -24.24 -10.78
C ALA A 7 22.44 -24.99 -12.02
N ARG A 8 21.75 -24.30 -12.95
CA ARG A 8 21.28 -24.88 -14.21
C ARG A 8 22.41 -25.43 -15.08
N PHE A 9 23.56 -24.73 -15.12
CA PHE A 9 24.69 -25.09 -15.97
C PHE A 9 25.91 -25.58 -15.17
N GLY A 10 25.86 -25.46 -13.85
CA GLY A 10 26.87 -25.94 -12.91
C GLY A 10 27.87 -24.86 -12.51
N TYR A 11 28.21 -24.82 -11.22
CA TYR A 11 29.17 -23.88 -10.64
C TYR A 11 30.65 -24.24 -10.87
N ARG A 12 30.93 -25.41 -11.44
CA ARG A 12 32.26 -26.02 -11.57
C ARG A 12 32.95 -26.30 -10.22
N MET A 13 33.39 -25.27 -9.48
CA MET A 13 34.05 -25.37 -8.16
C MET A 13 34.08 -23.99 -7.48
N GLY A 14 33.86 -23.93 -6.16
CA GLY A 14 33.92 -22.70 -5.35
C GLY A 14 32.61 -22.40 -4.62
N ASP A 15 32.62 -21.36 -3.78
CA ASP A 15 31.44 -20.90 -3.04
C ASP A 15 30.42 -20.24 -3.97
N ALA A 16 29.13 -20.36 -3.64
CA ALA A 16 28.03 -19.75 -4.39
C ALA A 16 27.04 -19.06 -3.44
N GLN A 17 26.50 -17.92 -3.87
CA GLN A 17 25.48 -17.20 -3.12
C GLN A 17 24.09 -17.75 -3.43
N ALA A 18 23.37 -18.17 -2.39
CA ALA A 18 21.94 -18.42 -2.44
C ALA A 18 21.20 -17.08 -2.27
N LEU A 19 20.50 -16.62 -3.30
CA LEU A 19 19.80 -15.34 -3.30
C LEU A 19 18.38 -15.51 -2.76
N ASP A 20 17.97 -14.71 -1.78
CA ASP A 20 16.56 -14.66 -1.41
C ASP A 20 15.74 -14.08 -2.58
N ALA A 21 14.83 -14.87 -3.13
CA ALA A 21 13.97 -14.49 -4.25
C ALA A 21 13.05 -13.31 -3.91
N MET A 22 12.55 -13.23 -2.67
CA MET A 22 11.69 -12.13 -2.25
C MET A 22 12.45 -10.80 -2.31
N ILE A 23 13.68 -10.81 -1.79
CA ILE A 23 14.54 -9.63 -1.86
C ILE A 23 14.95 -9.35 -3.31
N ASN A 24 15.42 -10.37 -4.04
CA ASN A 24 15.94 -10.19 -5.40
C ASN A 24 14.88 -9.70 -6.39
N ASP A 25 13.66 -10.23 -6.31
CA ASP A 25 12.61 -9.99 -7.31
C ASP A 25 11.60 -8.93 -6.87
N GLY A 26 11.46 -8.67 -5.57
CA GLY A 26 10.43 -7.76 -5.03
C GLY A 26 10.96 -6.52 -4.31
N LEU A 27 12.06 -6.63 -3.55
CA LEU A 27 12.50 -5.58 -2.62
C LEU A 27 13.85 -4.95 -2.97
N ARG A 28 14.46 -5.34 -4.09
CA ARG A 28 15.71 -4.79 -4.58
C ARG A 28 15.49 -4.05 -5.87
N ASN A 29 16.03 -2.84 -5.95
CA ASN A 29 16.05 -2.09 -7.20
C ASN A 29 17.00 -2.79 -8.19
N PRO A 30 16.55 -3.21 -9.38
CA PRO A 30 17.42 -3.87 -10.35
C PRO A 30 18.46 -2.92 -10.96
N PHE A 31 18.24 -1.60 -10.92
CA PHE A 31 19.14 -0.59 -11.48
C PHE A 31 20.21 -0.15 -10.49
N SER A 32 19.85 0.15 -9.25
CA SER A 32 20.80 0.60 -8.21
C SER A 32 21.36 -0.55 -7.37
N GLY A 33 20.74 -1.72 -7.39
CA GLY A 33 21.10 -2.87 -6.54
C GLY A 33 20.75 -2.67 -5.05
N LYS A 34 20.20 -1.51 -4.67
CA LYS A 34 19.84 -1.15 -3.31
C LYS A 34 18.52 -1.79 -2.89
N HIS A 35 18.35 -1.99 -1.58
CA HIS A 35 17.05 -2.36 -1.03
C HIS A 35 16.10 -1.16 -1.10
N MET A 36 14.80 -1.39 -1.34
CA MET A 36 13.79 -0.32 -1.44
C MET A 36 13.81 0.63 -0.22
N ALA A 37 13.93 0.10 0.99
CA ALA A 37 13.99 0.92 2.22
C ALA A 37 15.25 1.80 2.34
N GLN A 38 16.37 1.36 1.75
CA GLN A 38 17.60 2.17 1.69
C GLN A 38 17.35 3.38 0.78
N GLU A 39 16.86 3.14 -0.42
CA GLU A 39 16.58 4.19 -1.42
C GLU A 39 15.47 5.14 -0.94
N ALA A 40 14.42 4.61 -0.30
CA ALA A 40 13.36 5.41 0.31
C ALA A 40 13.89 6.34 1.41
N SER A 41 14.87 5.90 2.21
CA SER A 41 15.50 6.74 3.24
C SER A 41 16.34 7.87 2.66
N GLU A 42 17.08 7.59 1.57
CA GLU A 42 17.85 8.61 0.84
C GLU A 42 16.91 9.67 0.26
N VAL A 43 15.85 9.25 -0.44
CA VAL A 43 14.86 10.16 -1.03
C VAL A 43 14.06 10.91 0.03
N ALA A 44 13.74 10.28 1.16
CA ALA A 44 13.07 10.98 2.27
C ALA A 44 13.92 12.12 2.83
N ALA A 45 15.25 11.97 2.87
CA ALA A 45 16.15 13.06 3.27
C ALA A 45 16.14 14.21 2.27
N GLU A 46 16.18 13.92 0.96
CA GLU A 46 16.07 14.92 -0.11
C GLU A 46 14.74 15.67 -0.08
N LEU A 47 13.66 14.98 0.29
CA LEU A 47 12.31 15.52 0.40
C LEU A 47 12.03 16.18 1.76
N GLU A 48 13.02 16.25 2.65
CA GLU A 48 12.93 16.82 4.00
C GLU A 48 11.83 16.18 4.87
N LEU A 49 11.60 14.87 4.70
CA LEU A 49 10.63 14.11 5.49
C LEU A 49 11.29 13.59 6.75
N THR A 50 10.82 14.09 7.90
CA THR A 50 11.49 13.83 9.17
C THR A 50 11.08 12.49 9.78
N ARG A 51 11.99 11.89 10.54
CA ARG A 51 11.71 10.67 11.32
C ARG A 51 10.51 10.84 12.27
N PRO A 52 10.39 11.93 13.06
CA PRO A 52 9.20 12.16 13.88
C PRO A 52 7.89 12.18 13.10
N ASP A 53 7.85 12.79 11.92
CA ASP A 53 6.63 12.82 11.09
C ASP A 53 6.24 11.42 10.61
N MET A 54 7.23 10.62 10.21
CA MET A 54 7.04 9.24 9.77
C MET A 54 6.57 8.33 10.90
N ASP A 55 7.12 8.48 12.11
CA ASP A 55 6.69 7.71 13.27
C ASP A 55 5.28 8.13 13.73
N ARG A 56 4.93 9.43 13.65
CA ARG A 56 3.56 9.90 13.90
C ARG A 56 2.57 9.28 12.92
N TRP A 57 2.93 9.24 11.63
CA TRP A 57 2.07 8.61 10.63
C TRP A 57 1.90 7.11 10.89
N ALA A 58 2.98 6.42 11.23
CA ALA A 58 2.95 5.00 11.56
C ALA A 58 2.03 4.70 12.75
N LEU A 59 2.11 5.49 13.82
CA LEU A 59 1.20 5.37 14.96
C LEU A 59 -0.26 5.56 14.54
N ARG A 60 -0.55 6.64 13.78
CA ARG A 60 -1.89 6.90 13.25
C ARG A 60 -2.41 5.72 12.42
N SER A 61 -1.58 5.12 11.57
CA SER A 61 -1.94 3.96 10.74
C SER A 61 -2.36 2.76 11.62
N HIS A 62 -1.60 2.48 12.67
CA HIS A 62 -1.95 1.42 13.64
C HIS A 62 -3.22 1.73 14.42
N GLU A 63 -3.38 2.94 14.95
CA GLU A 63 -4.56 3.36 15.71
C GLU A 63 -5.84 3.26 14.87
N LEU A 64 -5.80 3.72 13.61
CA LEU A 64 -6.93 3.65 12.70
C LEU A 64 -7.26 2.21 12.28
N ALA A 65 -6.25 1.38 12.02
CA ALA A 65 -6.47 -0.04 11.70
C ALA A 65 -7.09 -0.78 12.89
N VAL A 66 -6.58 -0.57 14.10
CA VAL A 66 -7.15 -1.15 15.33
C VAL A 66 -8.60 -0.71 15.53
N LYS A 67 -8.87 0.59 15.39
CA LYS A 67 -10.22 1.14 15.51
C LYS A 67 -11.16 0.56 14.45
N ALA A 68 -10.72 0.46 13.20
CA ALA A 68 -11.52 -0.09 12.11
C ALA A 68 -11.80 -1.59 12.30
N THR A 69 -10.88 -2.35 12.89
CA THR A 69 -11.11 -3.74 13.31
C THR A 69 -12.15 -3.82 14.42
N ASP A 70 -12.00 -3.01 15.47
CA ASP A 70 -12.89 -3.02 16.64
C ASP A 70 -14.32 -2.58 16.31
N GLU A 71 -14.47 -1.68 15.35
CA GLU A 71 -15.76 -1.22 14.82
C GLU A 71 -16.33 -2.13 13.72
N ALA A 72 -15.72 -3.31 13.50
CA ALA A 72 -16.10 -4.29 12.49
C ALA A 72 -16.13 -3.74 11.05
N ARG A 73 -15.33 -2.71 10.75
CA ARG A 73 -15.19 -2.14 9.40
C ARG A 73 -14.27 -3.00 8.51
N LEU A 74 -13.10 -3.37 9.00
CA LEU A 74 -12.16 -4.25 8.28
C LEU A 74 -12.68 -5.71 8.14
N PRO A 75 -13.37 -6.30 9.12
CA PRO A 75 -13.98 -7.62 8.92
C PRO A 75 -14.97 -7.72 7.75
N GLU A 76 -15.62 -6.62 7.32
CA GLU A 76 -16.56 -6.63 6.19
C GLU A 76 -15.87 -6.85 4.83
N GLU A 77 -14.59 -6.48 4.72
CA GLU A 77 -13.78 -6.65 3.51
C GLU A 77 -13.07 -8.02 3.42
N ILE A 78 -13.07 -8.79 4.51
CA ILE A 78 -12.29 -10.03 4.62
C ILE A 78 -13.18 -11.24 4.32
N VAL A 79 -12.72 -12.08 3.39
CA VAL A 79 -13.23 -13.44 3.22
C VAL A 79 -12.39 -14.38 4.09
N PRO A 80 -12.97 -15.07 5.10
CA PRO A 80 -12.21 -15.96 5.97
C PRO A 80 -11.51 -17.09 5.21
N VAL A 81 -10.27 -17.38 5.59
CA VAL A 81 -9.47 -18.47 5.02
C VAL A 81 -9.32 -19.58 6.06
N THR A 82 -9.91 -20.75 5.79
CA THR A 82 -9.74 -21.93 6.65
C THR A 82 -8.52 -22.73 6.23
N VAL A 83 -7.52 -22.77 7.10
CA VAL A 83 -6.29 -23.56 6.93
C VAL A 83 -6.48 -24.91 7.60
N LYS A 84 -6.40 -25.99 6.82
CA LYS A 84 -6.46 -27.36 7.32
C LYS A 84 -5.06 -27.84 7.69
N GLU A 85 -4.86 -28.11 8.98
CA GLU A 85 -3.69 -28.77 9.51
C GLU A 85 -3.98 -30.26 9.75
N ARG A 86 -2.95 -31.09 9.93
CA ARG A 86 -3.09 -32.55 10.04
C ARG A 86 -4.08 -33.02 11.13
N LYS A 87 -4.30 -32.22 12.17
CA LYS A 87 -5.18 -32.56 13.31
C LYS A 87 -6.12 -31.42 13.74
N ALA A 88 -6.11 -30.29 13.04
CA ALA A 88 -6.86 -29.09 13.42
C ALA A 88 -7.25 -28.28 12.18
N GLU A 89 -8.30 -27.48 12.29
CA GLU A 89 -8.62 -26.44 11.31
C GLU A 89 -8.50 -25.09 12.02
N LYS A 90 -7.83 -24.12 11.38
CA LYS A 90 -7.70 -22.75 11.88
C LYS A 90 -8.30 -21.80 10.85
N THR A 91 -9.22 -20.95 11.26
CA THR A 91 -9.75 -19.88 10.42
C THR A 91 -8.94 -18.61 10.63
N VAL A 92 -8.52 -17.99 9.54
CA VAL A 92 -7.87 -16.67 9.51
C VAL A 92 -8.87 -15.68 8.93
N GLU A 93 -9.31 -14.72 9.74
CA GLU A 93 -10.38 -13.76 9.39
C GLU A 93 -10.10 -12.32 9.90
N ILE A 94 -8.92 -12.10 10.47
CA ILE A 94 -8.50 -10.82 11.06
C ILE A 94 -7.07 -10.53 10.60
N ASP A 95 -6.81 -9.28 10.19
CA ASP A 95 -5.45 -8.82 9.90
C ASP A 95 -4.56 -8.92 11.15
N GLU A 96 -3.40 -9.56 11.00
CA GLU A 96 -2.46 -9.80 12.12
C GLU A 96 -1.46 -8.65 12.34
N GLY A 97 -1.32 -7.75 11.35
CA GLY A 97 -0.34 -6.67 11.35
C GLY A 97 -0.58 -5.56 12.40
N PRO A 98 -1.81 -5.09 12.62
CA PRO A 98 -2.07 -3.95 13.51
C PRO A 98 -1.61 -4.18 14.96
N ARG A 99 -0.77 -3.27 15.47
CA ARG A 99 -0.22 -3.33 16.83
C ARG A 99 -0.99 -2.40 17.76
N ARG A 100 -1.74 -2.97 18.70
CA ARG A 100 -2.58 -2.23 19.66
C ARG A 100 -1.78 -1.47 20.72
N ASP A 101 -0.56 -1.90 20.98
CA ASP A 101 0.34 -1.36 22.00
C ASP A 101 1.36 -0.37 21.43
N SER A 102 1.24 -0.02 20.15
CA SER A 102 2.14 0.93 19.47
C SER A 102 2.12 2.30 20.17
N SER A 103 3.28 2.92 20.32
CA SER A 103 3.42 4.26 20.87
C SER A 103 4.57 5.02 20.21
N LEU A 104 4.53 6.35 20.26
CA LEU A 104 5.63 7.18 19.73
C LEU A 104 6.96 6.86 20.42
N GLU A 105 6.94 6.58 21.73
CA GLU A 105 8.14 6.24 22.49
C GLU A 105 8.74 4.90 22.05
N GLN A 106 7.90 3.93 21.69
CA GLN A 106 8.37 2.65 21.14
C GLN A 106 8.90 2.83 19.73
N LEU A 107 8.16 3.52 18.86
CA LEU A 107 8.56 3.79 17.48
C LEU A 107 9.88 4.56 17.40
N ALA A 108 10.07 5.58 18.23
CA ALA A 108 11.29 6.40 18.28
C ALA A 108 12.54 5.60 18.69
N LYS A 109 12.39 4.50 19.44
CA LYS A 109 13.50 3.63 19.86
C LYS A 109 13.93 2.64 18.79
N LEU A 110 13.15 2.47 17.72
CA LEU A 110 13.48 1.50 16.68
C LEU A 110 14.71 1.98 15.89
N PRO A 111 15.69 1.10 15.65
CA PRO A 111 16.86 1.43 14.86
C PRO A 111 16.47 1.59 13.38
N PRO A 112 17.17 2.46 12.64
CA PRO A 112 17.09 2.51 11.19
C PRO A 112 17.33 1.15 10.52
N ILE A 113 16.62 0.89 9.41
CA ILE A 113 16.84 -0.30 8.58
C ILE A 113 17.69 0.04 7.36
N PHE A 114 18.64 -0.84 7.02
CA PHE A 114 19.56 -0.77 5.87
C PHE A 114 20.56 0.40 5.81
N LEU A 115 20.27 1.54 6.43
CA LEU A 115 21.20 2.69 6.54
C LEU A 115 21.34 3.11 8.01
N GLU A 116 22.58 3.21 8.51
CA GLU A 116 22.87 3.55 9.92
C GLU A 116 22.22 4.87 10.37
N ASN A 117 22.20 5.88 9.49
CA ASN A 117 21.55 7.18 9.72
C ASN A 117 20.26 7.34 8.89
N GLY A 118 19.62 6.22 8.52
CA GLY A 118 18.37 6.21 7.78
C GLY A 118 17.19 6.69 8.61
N SER A 119 16.16 7.19 7.94
CA SER A 119 14.94 7.67 8.58
C SER A 119 13.85 6.58 8.66
N HIS A 120 13.96 5.52 7.85
CA HIS A 120 13.02 4.40 7.89
C HIS A 120 13.43 3.34 8.91
N THR A 121 12.44 2.78 9.59
CA THR A 121 12.56 1.67 10.54
C THR A 121 11.51 0.60 10.23
N ALA A 122 11.58 -0.52 10.93
CA ALA A 122 10.53 -1.54 10.90
C ALA A 122 9.18 -1.06 11.47
N GLY A 123 9.11 0.11 12.12
CA GLY A 123 7.87 0.67 12.67
C GLY A 123 7.16 1.63 11.73
N ASN A 124 7.90 2.29 10.83
CA ASN A 124 7.35 3.25 9.87
C ASN A 124 7.45 2.78 8.40
N SER A 125 7.71 1.49 8.23
CA SER A 125 7.71 0.75 6.97
C SER A 125 6.75 -0.44 7.11
N PRO A 126 6.06 -0.84 6.04
CA PRO A 126 5.23 -2.04 6.06
C PRO A 126 6.09 -3.29 6.21
N GLY A 127 5.45 -4.35 6.70
CA GLY A 127 6.04 -5.68 6.76
C GLY A 127 6.11 -6.37 5.39
N VAL A 128 6.67 -7.59 5.41
CA VAL A 128 6.44 -8.58 4.36
C VAL A 128 5.19 -9.34 4.76
N ASN A 129 4.21 -9.44 3.85
CA ASN A 129 2.91 -9.99 4.16
C ASN A 129 2.39 -10.90 3.05
N ASP A 130 1.54 -11.84 3.44
CA ASP A 130 0.80 -12.71 2.54
C ASP A 130 -0.65 -12.22 2.45
N GLY A 131 -1.20 -12.20 1.24
CA GLY A 131 -2.57 -11.77 1.02
C GLY A 131 -2.97 -11.81 -0.45
N ALA A 132 -4.28 -11.78 -0.70
CA ALA A 132 -4.87 -11.73 -2.03
C ALA A 132 -6.05 -10.75 -2.04
N GLY A 133 -6.19 -10.01 -3.13
CA GLY A 133 -7.35 -9.15 -3.38
C GLY A 133 -7.88 -9.41 -4.78
N ALA A 134 -9.20 -9.43 -4.93
CA ALA A 134 -9.86 -9.66 -6.22
C ALA A 134 -11.08 -8.75 -6.36
N LEU A 135 -11.29 -8.25 -7.58
CA LEU A 135 -12.47 -7.45 -7.94
C LEU A 135 -13.13 -8.07 -9.18
N VAL A 136 -14.45 -7.94 -9.27
CA VAL A 136 -15.21 -8.30 -10.46
C VAL A 136 -15.55 -7.02 -11.22
N LEU A 137 -15.07 -6.93 -12.46
CA LEU A 137 -15.35 -5.79 -13.35
C LEU A 137 -16.35 -6.20 -14.43
N SER A 138 -17.19 -5.26 -14.84
CA SER A 138 -18.12 -5.42 -15.96
C SER A 138 -18.36 -4.08 -16.64
N SER A 139 -18.85 -4.10 -17.87
CA SER A 139 -19.42 -2.89 -18.48
C SER A 139 -20.78 -2.59 -17.88
N ASP A 140 -21.17 -1.31 -17.87
CA ASP A 140 -22.50 -0.90 -17.42
C ASP A 140 -23.63 -1.58 -18.19
N GLU A 141 -23.42 -1.80 -19.49
CA GLU A 141 -24.38 -2.49 -20.36
C GLU A 141 -24.60 -3.94 -19.92
N TRP A 142 -23.52 -4.66 -19.59
CA TRP A 142 -23.63 -6.02 -19.09
C TRP A 142 -24.29 -6.05 -17.71
N ALA A 143 -23.89 -5.15 -16.80
CA ALA A 143 -24.45 -5.05 -15.47
C ALA A 143 -25.97 -4.80 -15.50
N ARG A 144 -26.42 -3.83 -16.31
CA ARG A 144 -27.84 -3.52 -16.52
C ARG A 144 -28.62 -4.70 -17.12
N ARG A 145 -28.07 -5.39 -18.12
CA ARG A 145 -28.72 -6.56 -18.74
C ARG A 145 -28.88 -7.75 -17.79
N ASN A 146 -28.04 -7.84 -16.76
CA ASN A 146 -28.01 -8.97 -15.83
C ASN A 146 -28.50 -8.60 -14.42
N ASP A 147 -29.19 -7.46 -14.27
CA ASP A 147 -29.71 -6.96 -12.99
C ASP A 147 -28.63 -6.95 -11.88
N ARG A 148 -27.42 -6.49 -12.24
CA ARG A 148 -26.30 -6.33 -11.31
C ARG A 148 -26.06 -4.85 -11.04
N HIS A 149 -25.99 -4.51 -9.75
CA HIS A 149 -25.62 -3.17 -9.32
C HIS A 149 -24.11 -3.09 -9.06
N ALA A 150 -23.43 -2.17 -9.75
CA ALA A 150 -22.02 -1.91 -9.51
C ALA A 150 -21.82 -1.31 -8.11
N LEU A 151 -20.77 -1.74 -7.41
CA LEU A 151 -20.39 -1.16 -6.11
C LEU A 151 -19.72 0.21 -6.28
N ALA A 152 -19.01 0.39 -7.39
CA ALA A 152 -18.34 1.62 -7.77
C ALA A 152 -18.19 1.67 -9.29
N THR A 153 -17.97 2.88 -9.82
CA THR A 153 -17.64 3.13 -11.23
C THR A 153 -16.21 3.64 -11.30
N ILE A 154 -15.40 3.10 -12.23
CA ILE A 154 -14.07 3.66 -12.51
C ILE A 154 -14.25 4.89 -13.40
N VAL A 155 -13.94 6.07 -12.84
CA VAL A 155 -14.10 7.37 -13.53
C VAL A 155 -12.89 7.64 -14.42
N ALA A 156 -11.69 7.47 -13.87
CA ALA A 156 -10.44 7.68 -14.59
C ALA A 156 -9.31 6.85 -14.01
N GLN A 157 -8.31 6.58 -14.84
CA GLN A 157 -7.07 5.94 -14.43
C GLN A 157 -5.86 6.63 -15.04
N ALA A 158 -4.73 6.58 -14.35
CA ALA A 158 -3.46 6.98 -14.91
C ALA A 158 -2.30 6.20 -14.31
N ALA A 159 -1.30 5.97 -15.15
CA ALA A 159 0.02 5.52 -14.77
C ALA A 159 1.06 6.58 -15.11
N VAL A 160 2.11 6.65 -14.30
CA VAL A 160 3.28 7.50 -14.50
C VAL A 160 4.56 6.71 -14.20
N ALA A 161 5.66 7.19 -14.74
CA ALA A 161 7.00 6.76 -14.35
C ALA A 161 7.83 7.99 -13.99
N ASP A 162 8.75 7.80 -13.08
CA ASP A 162 9.75 8.73 -12.61
C ASP A 162 11.11 7.99 -12.62
N ASP A 163 12.18 8.69 -12.27
CA ASP A 163 13.47 8.05 -12.06
C ASP A 163 13.36 6.99 -10.95
N PHE A 164 14.05 5.86 -11.12
CA PHE A 164 13.86 4.67 -10.29
C PHE A 164 13.95 4.88 -8.77
N PRO A 165 14.72 5.84 -8.21
CA PRO A 165 14.73 6.09 -6.76
C PRO A 165 13.47 6.77 -6.25
N TYR A 166 12.81 7.57 -7.09
CA TYR A 166 11.83 8.56 -6.66
C TYR A 166 10.39 8.03 -6.62
N LEU A 167 10.22 6.77 -6.20
CA LEU A 167 8.91 6.15 -6.03
C LEU A 167 7.99 6.93 -5.07
N ALA A 168 8.54 7.69 -4.12
CA ALA A 168 7.76 8.52 -3.20
C ALA A 168 6.96 9.65 -3.87
N ARG A 169 7.30 10.01 -5.12
CA ARG A 169 6.59 11.05 -5.89
C ARG A 169 5.47 10.46 -6.76
N THR A 170 5.53 9.19 -7.08
CA THR A 170 4.72 8.61 -8.16
C THR A 170 3.23 8.48 -7.83
N PRO A 171 2.77 8.18 -6.59
CA PRO A 171 1.33 8.08 -6.32
C PRO A 171 0.61 9.41 -6.52
N ALA A 172 1.14 10.51 -5.98
CA ALA A 172 0.58 11.84 -6.18
C ALA A 172 0.59 12.26 -7.66
N ARG A 173 1.68 11.99 -8.39
CA ARG A 173 1.76 12.29 -9.82
C ARG A 173 0.75 11.48 -10.65
N ALA A 174 0.55 10.21 -10.31
CA ALA A 174 -0.46 9.37 -10.94
C ALA A 174 -1.87 9.90 -10.65
N ALA A 175 -2.15 10.25 -9.39
CA ALA A 175 -3.44 10.81 -8.98
C ALA A 175 -3.75 12.12 -9.70
N LEU A 176 -2.82 13.08 -9.73
CA LEU A 176 -2.99 14.35 -10.45
C LEU A 176 -3.31 14.12 -11.94
N LYS A 177 -2.62 13.18 -12.58
CA LYS A 177 -2.87 12.82 -13.99
C LYS A 177 -4.22 12.14 -14.20
N ALA A 178 -4.69 11.33 -13.24
CA ALA A 178 -6.00 10.70 -13.31
C ALA A 178 -7.13 11.73 -13.09
N LEU A 179 -6.93 12.67 -12.16
CA LEU A 179 -7.83 13.78 -11.89
C LEU A 179 -7.95 14.74 -13.09
N GLU A 180 -6.83 15.10 -13.70
CA GLU A 180 -6.81 15.91 -14.93
C GLU A 180 -7.64 15.27 -16.05
N LYS A 181 -7.52 13.95 -16.25
CA LYS A 181 -8.32 13.21 -17.22
C LYS A 181 -9.81 13.20 -16.90
N ALA A 182 -10.17 13.24 -15.61
CA ALA A 182 -11.55 13.29 -15.15
C ALA A 182 -12.12 14.73 -15.13
N GLY A 183 -11.28 15.76 -15.31
CA GLY A 183 -11.67 17.15 -15.13
C GLY A 183 -11.99 17.50 -13.68
N LEU A 184 -11.29 16.86 -12.72
CA LEU A 184 -11.48 17.02 -11.27
C LEU A 184 -10.23 17.63 -10.64
N ASP A 185 -10.40 18.25 -9.48
CA ASP A 185 -9.33 18.70 -8.60
C ASP A 185 -9.16 17.73 -7.42
N ALA A 186 -7.98 17.75 -6.78
CA ALA A 186 -7.71 16.89 -5.62
C ALA A 186 -8.67 17.14 -4.45
N GLN A 187 -9.25 18.34 -4.36
CA GLN A 187 -10.20 18.67 -3.28
C GLN A 187 -11.58 18.05 -3.47
N ASP A 188 -11.93 17.67 -4.69
CA ASP A 188 -13.20 17.00 -5.03
C ASP A 188 -13.24 15.54 -4.53
N VAL A 189 -12.09 14.96 -4.20
CA VAL A 189 -11.98 13.55 -3.81
C VAL A 189 -12.22 13.37 -2.31
N ASP A 190 -13.38 12.82 -1.94
CA ASP A 190 -13.82 12.58 -0.57
C ASP A 190 -12.85 11.73 0.25
N LEU A 191 -12.36 10.62 -0.32
CA LEU A 191 -11.46 9.70 0.35
C LEU A 191 -10.28 9.26 -0.51
N TRP A 192 -9.16 9.04 0.16
CA TRP A 192 -7.90 8.65 -0.45
C TRP A 192 -7.38 7.37 0.19
N GLU A 193 -7.03 6.40 -0.64
CA GLU A 193 -6.22 5.26 -0.25
C GLU A 193 -4.88 5.37 -0.96
N ILE A 194 -3.87 5.87 -0.25
CA ILE A 194 -2.50 6.02 -0.75
C ILE A 194 -1.65 4.94 -0.07
N ASN A 195 -1.18 3.96 -0.84
CA ASN A 195 -0.47 2.83 -0.27
C ASN A 195 0.79 3.26 0.49
N GLU A 196 0.90 2.80 1.75
CA GLU A 196 2.00 3.13 2.65
C GLU A 196 3.19 2.21 2.42
N ALA A 197 3.74 2.18 1.20
CA ALA A 197 4.95 1.42 0.90
C ALA A 197 6.10 1.83 1.83
N PHE A 198 6.11 3.11 2.22
CA PHE A 198 6.80 3.67 3.38
C PHE A 198 6.04 4.90 3.89
N ALA A 199 6.23 5.29 5.15
CA ALA A 199 5.60 6.52 5.68
C ALA A 199 5.97 7.78 4.86
N SER A 200 7.19 7.85 4.34
CA SER A 200 7.63 8.94 3.45
C SER A 200 6.78 9.07 2.18
N VAL A 201 6.31 7.97 1.60
CA VAL A 201 5.54 7.96 0.35
C VAL A 201 4.19 8.66 0.53
N VAL A 202 3.46 8.29 1.58
CA VAL A 202 2.13 8.85 1.85
C VAL A 202 2.22 10.30 2.33
N LEU A 203 3.17 10.63 3.21
CA LEU A 203 3.40 12.01 3.66
C LEU A 203 3.79 12.93 2.50
N ASN A 204 4.68 12.48 1.62
CA ASN A 204 5.02 13.26 0.43
C ASN A 204 3.82 13.42 -0.50
N SER A 205 3.01 12.38 -0.67
CA SER A 205 1.83 12.44 -1.53
C SER A 205 0.79 13.43 -1.00
N ILE A 206 0.53 13.43 0.31
CA ILE A 206 -0.34 14.41 0.98
C ILE A 206 0.15 15.83 0.71
N ARG A 207 1.46 16.07 0.91
CA ARG A 207 2.08 17.38 0.65
C ARG A 207 1.95 17.82 -0.81
N MET A 208 2.20 16.91 -1.76
CA MET A 208 2.13 17.20 -3.20
C MET A 208 0.71 17.45 -3.68
N LEU A 209 -0.28 16.76 -3.12
CA LEU A 209 -1.69 16.91 -3.48
C LEU A 209 -2.36 18.08 -2.75
N GLY A 210 -1.77 18.55 -1.64
CA GLY A 210 -2.35 19.62 -0.82
C GLY A 210 -3.67 19.20 -0.15
N ILE A 211 -3.81 17.93 0.21
CA ILE A 211 -5.03 17.34 0.77
C ILE A 211 -4.97 17.23 2.29
N ASP A 212 -6.14 17.14 2.94
CA ASP A 212 -6.25 16.87 4.37
C ASP A 212 -5.89 15.41 4.66
N GLU A 213 -4.94 15.18 5.56
CA GLU A 213 -4.56 13.83 6.00
C GLU A 213 -5.72 13.05 6.61
N ASN A 214 -6.74 13.72 7.16
CA ASN A 214 -7.94 13.07 7.71
C ASN A 214 -8.82 12.39 6.65
N ARG A 215 -8.57 12.65 5.35
CA ARG A 215 -9.22 11.96 4.23
C ARG A 215 -8.39 10.79 3.70
N VAL A 216 -7.19 10.55 4.23
CA VAL A 216 -6.24 9.54 3.73
C VAL A 216 -6.14 8.35 4.67
N ASN A 217 -6.27 7.14 4.11
CA ASN A 217 -6.13 5.84 4.77
C ASN A 217 -6.91 5.80 6.10
N VAL A 218 -8.20 6.13 6.04
CA VAL A 218 -9.05 6.37 7.23
C VAL A 218 -9.34 5.12 8.05
N ASN A 219 -8.99 3.95 7.51
CA ASN A 219 -9.07 2.63 8.17
C ASN A 219 -7.68 2.05 8.47
N GLY A 220 -6.64 2.89 8.45
CA GLY A 220 -5.25 2.46 8.48
C GLY A 220 -4.74 2.06 7.09
N GLY A 221 -3.43 1.93 6.96
CA GLY A 221 -2.78 1.58 5.70
C GLY A 221 -1.72 0.51 5.86
N ALA A 222 -0.88 0.33 4.84
CA ALA A 222 0.04 -0.79 4.73
C ALA A 222 1.09 -0.86 5.86
N ILE A 223 1.41 0.23 6.56
CA ILE A 223 2.31 0.15 7.73
C ILE A 223 1.68 -0.72 8.82
N ALA A 224 0.37 -0.59 9.03
CA ALA A 224 -0.37 -1.39 10.00
C ALA A 224 -0.90 -2.70 9.42
N LEU A 225 -1.49 -2.66 8.22
CA LEU A 225 -2.20 -3.78 7.60
C LEU A 225 -1.27 -4.71 6.81
N GLY A 226 -0.07 -4.25 6.48
CA GLY A 226 0.89 -4.99 5.68
C GLY A 226 0.85 -4.69 4.19
N HIS A 227 1.88 -5.18 3.47
CA HIS A 227 2.09 -4.93 2.05
C HIS A 227 2.35 -6.23 1.25
N PRO A 228 1.31 -7.05 0.99
CA PRO A 228 1.42 -8.16 0.05
C PRO A 228 1.56 -7.59 -1.37
N ILE A 229 2.80 -7.49 -1.88
CA ILE A 229 3.19 -6.67 -3.04
C ILE A 229 2.19 -6.80 -4.21
N GLY A 230 1.93 -8.02 -4.67
CA GLY A 230 1.06 -8.27 -5.82
C GLY A 230 -0.44 -8.05 -5.58
N ALA A 231 -0.88 -8.00 -4.32
CA ALA A 231 -2.29 -7.85 -3.94
C ALA A 231 -2.64 -6.44 -3.45
N SER A 232 -1.64 -5.63 -3.09
CA SER A 232 -1.85 -4.36 -2.39
C SER A 232 -2.69 -3.36 -3.19
N GLY A 233 -2.52 -3.30 -4.52
CA GLY A 233 -3.35 -2.44 -5.38
C GLY A 233 -4.83 -2.81 -5.33
N ALA A 234 -5.16 -4.10 -5.36
CA ALA A 234 -6.54 -4.57 -5.23
C ALA A 234 -7.08 -4.34 -3.81
N ARG A 235 -6.25 -4.56 -2.78
CA ARG A 235 -6.63 -4.32 -1.37
C ARG A 235 -6.99 -2.86 -1.13
N ILE A 236 -6.14 -1.92 -1.54
CA ILE A 236 -6.38 -0.49 -1.32
C ILE A 236 -7.67 0.00 -2.02
N LEU A 237 -7.94 -0.53 -3.21
CA LEU A 237 -9.15 -0.20 -3.96
C LEU A 237 -10.41 -0.77 -3.30
N GLY A 238 -10.35 -2.03 -2.82
CA GLY A 238 -11.45 -2.67 -2.12
C GLY A 238 -11.85 -1.91 -0.86
N SER A 239 -10.87 -1.59 -0.01
CA SER A 239 -11.11 -0.83 1.24
C SER A 239 -11.66 0.57 0.96
N LEU A 240 -11.15 1.27 -0.07
CA LEU A 240 -11.68 2.57 -0.50
C LEU A 240 -13.17 2.51 -0.86
N VAL A 241 -13.55 1.56 -1.72
CA VAL A 241 -14.93 1.42 -2.20
C VAL A 241 -15.88 1.10 -1.06
N LEU A 242 -15.48 0.21 -0.16
CA LEU A 242 -16.32 -0.19 0.98
C LEU A 242 -16.47 0.94 2.00
N GLU A 243 -15.41 1.71 2.27
CA GLU A 243 -15.48 2.86 3.17
C GLU A 243 -16.32 4.00 2.59
N LEU A 244 -16.18 4.33 1.30
CA LEU A 244 -17.06 5.30 0.62
C LEU A 244 -18.52 4.87 0.73
N ARG A 245 -18.82 3.59 0.48
CA ARG A 245 -20.17 3.05 0.60
C ARG A 245 -20.70 3.17 2.03
N ARG A 246 -19.87 2.91 3.03
CA ARG A 246 -20.22 3.07 4.46
C ARG A 246 -20.60 4.52 4.79
N ARG A 247 -19.99 5.49 4.11
CA ARG A 247 -20.24 6.93 4.27
C ARG A 247 -21.37 7.49 3.42
N GLY A 248 -22.02 6.66 2.61
CA GLY A 248 -23.12 7.08 1.75
C GLY A 248 -22.70 7.51 0.34
N GLY A 249 -21.52 7.08 -0.12
CA GLY A 249 -21.02 7.35 -1.47
C GLY A 249 -19.99 8.48 -1.53
N GLY A 250 -19.62 8.87 -2.74
CA GLY A 250 -18.65 9.92 -3.01
C GLY A 250 -17.55 9.51 -3.99
N LEU A 251 -16.61 10.42 -4.19
CA LEU A 251 -15.42 10.24 -5.03
C LEU A 251 -14.24 9.73 -4.20
N GLY A 252 -13.57 8.72 -4.72
CA GLY A 252 -12.36 8.16 -4.12
C GLY A 252 -11.18 8.14 -5.07
N CYS A 253 -9.97 8.23 -4.53
CA CYS A 253 -8.75 7.94 -5.26
C CYS A 253 -7.91 6.88 -4.56
N ALA A 254 -7.65 5.77 -5.24
CA ALA A 254 -6.66 4.77 -4.83
C ALA A 254 -5.36 5.04 -5.61
N ALA A 255 -4.24 5.23 -4.93
CA ALA A 255 -2.95 5.50 -5.55
C ALA A 255 -1.82 4.66 -4.92
N ILE A 256 -0.93 4.13 -5.75
CA ILE A 256 0.14 3.23 -5.31
C ILE A 256 1.42 3.45 -6.13
N CYS A 257 2.57 3.35 -5.48
CA CYS A 257 3.87 3.31 -6.14
C CYS A 257 4.30 1.86 -6.39
N SER A 258 5.18 1.66 -7.34
CA SER A 258 5.78 0.36 -7.64
C SER A 258 7.29 0.49 -7.87
N GLY A 259 8.01 -0.57 -7.49
CA GLY A 259 9.48 -0.63 -7.59
C GLY A 259 9.94 -0.35 -9.02
N GLY A 260 11.05 0.38 -9.15
CA GLY A 260 11.52 0.88 -10.45
C GLY A 260 10.99 2.26 -10.83
N GLY A 261 10.33 2.97 -9.90
CA GLY A 261 9.95 4.37 -10.07
C GLY A 261 8.62 4.56 -10.80
N GLN A 262 7.67 3.64 -10.67
CA GLN A 262 6.35 3.74 -11.30
C GLN A 262 5.27 4.06 -10.27
N GLY A 263 4.12 4.53 -10.75
CA GLY A 263 2.94 4.69 -9.91
C GLY A 263 1.65 4.77 -10.71
N ASP A 264 0.59 4.35 -10.06
CA ASP A 264 -0.74 4.14 -10.65
C ASP A 264 -1.80 4.76 -9.74
N ALA A 265 -2.84 5.31 -10.35
CA ALA A 265 -4.00 5.82 -9.64
C ALA A 265 -5.32 5.49 -10.35
N LEU A 266 -6.33 5.20 -9.55
CA LEU A 266 -7.72 4.98 -9.96
C LEU A 266 -8.63 5.95 -9.22
N ILE A 267 -9.39 6.74 -9.99
CA ILE A 267 -10.51 7.53 -9.48
C ILE A 267 -11.77 6.69 -9.61
N VAL A 268 -12.49 6.54 -8.51
CA VAL A 268 -13.75 5.80 -8.46
C VAL A 268 -14.87 6.67 -7.90
N GLU A 269 -16.08 6.43 -8.37
CA GLU A 269 -17.30 7.00 -7.82
C GLU A 269 -18.15 5.90 -7.22
N VAL A 270 -18.61 6.10 -5.98
CA VAL A 270 -19.55 5.21 -5.31
C VAL A 270 -20.86 5.95 -5.14
N ASN A 271 -21.94 5.40 -5.70
CA ASN A 271 -23.27 5.96 -5.51
C ASN A 271 -23.76 5.69 -4.07
N GLY A 272 -24.35 6.71 -3.45
CA GLY A 272 -25.04 6.56 -2.18
C GLY A 272 -26.21 5.58 -2.28
N ARG A 273 -26.46 4.85 -1.19
CA ARG A 273 -27.63 3.97 -1.06
C ARG A 273 -28.91 4.77 -0.91
#